data_AF-A0A2G9SG61-F1
#
_entry.id   AF-A0A2G9SG61-F1
#
_cell.length_a   1.000
_cell.length_b   1.000
_cell.length_c   1.000
_cell.angle_alpha   90.00
_cell.angle_beta   90.00
_cell.angle_gamma   90.00
#
_symmetry.space_group_name_H-M   'P 1'
#
loop_
_entity.id
_entity.type
_entity.pdbx_description
1 polymer ?
#
loop_
_entity_poly.entity_id
_entity_poly.type
_entity_poly.pdbx_seq_one_letter_code
_entity_poly.pdbx_strand_id
1 'polypeptide(L)'
;VLAAVRPAFNMDTPPDVTARACQVCSTWLASGVVKEPSDLHRVQQLLLSSLSRVQVTKETSSVYSESTTTMETLTVLKAWAEIYIAAMEGRTSGVSEGNPTDSLLSLVQADISTLSKLWLSALQDHALLTLPAECSHQLPTQGGAFYVAETSDAARPHYLSSWAPILHATSLWLSSSGFIHSDQEEAGSRLSRPVTPNTMGQEQSTRIPVKSPDDINSEKFHLILGICVEFLCCLPVDAPMERITACLRALKALFRVTWPRAQIGADPELAVELVSVLHRLLLMRECSEVQLLALEVGKQILGAAQEHVQERRRSAEGMGYVQ
;
A
#
# COMPACT_ATOMS: atom_id res chain seq x y z
N VAL A 1 -1.58 -10.32 -27.26
CA VAL A 1 -1.17 -10.47 -25.83
C VAL A 1 -1.97 -11.56 -25.16
N LEU A 2 -3.29 -11.42 -24.99
CA LEU A 2 -4.13 -12.38 -24.26
C LEU A 2 -3.96 -13.86 -24.66
N ALA A 3 -3.90 -14.17 -25.97
CA ALA A 3 -3.71 -15.54 -26.46
C ALA A 3 -2.37 -16.16 -26.03
N ALA A 4 -1.31 -15.35 -25.89
CA ALA A 4 0.01 -15.82 -25.48
C ALA A 4 0.14 -15.99 -23.97
N VAL A 5 -0.60 -15.19 -23.18
CA VAL A 5 -0.47 -15.19 -21.72
C VAL A 5 -1.44 -16.17 -21.05
N ARG A 6 -2.58 -16.51 -21.68
CA ARG A 6 -3.56 -17.43 -21.10
C ARG A 6 -2.98 -18.77 -20.58
N PRO A 7 -2.06 -19.45 -21.29
CA PRO A 7 -1.47 -20.69 -20.79
C PRO A 7 -0.66 -20.51 -19.50
N ALA A 8 -0.12 -19.32 -19.25
CA ALA A 8 0.70 -19.03 -18.08
C ALA A 8 -0.09 -18.94 -16.76
N PHE A 9 -1.42 -18.97 -16.82
CA PHE A 9 -2.29 -18.92 -15.63
C PHE A 9 -2.84 -20.30 -15.22
N ASN A 10 -2.46 -21.37 -15.91
CA ASN A 10 -2.85 -22.73 -15.54
C ASN A 10 -2.24 -23.14 -14.19
N MET A 11 -2.93 -24.02 -13.44
CA MET A 11 -2.49 -24.47 -12.10
C MET A 11 -1.12 -25.18 -12.11
N ASP A 12 -0.76 -25.82 -13.21
CA ASP A 12 0.51 -26.55 -13.36
C ASP A 12 1.68 -25.65 -13.81
N THR A 13 1.43 -24.35 -14.01
CA THR A 13 2.46 -23.44 -14.51
C THR A 13 3.43 -23.06 -13.39
N PRO A 14 4.76 -23.06 -13.65
CA PRO A 14 5.72 -22.56 -12.68
C PRO A 14 5.41 -21.13 -12.22
N PRO A 15 5.59 -20.82 -10.92
CA PRO A 15 5.35 -19.49 -10.34
C PRO A 15 6.05 -18.34 -11.09
N ASP A 16 7.28 -18.55 -11.56
CA ASP A 16 8.06 -17.55 -12.30
C ASP A 16 7.41 -17.12 -13.61
N VAL A 17 6.78 -18.08 -14.30
CA VAL A 17 6.10 -17.84 -15.58
C VAL A 17 4.80 -17.08 -15.32
N THR A 18 4.04 -17.44 -14.28
CA THR A 18 2.88 -16.65 -13.85
C THR A 18 3.30 -15.23 -13.46
N ALA A 19 4.37 -15.07 -12.67
CA ALA A 19 4.86 -13.76 -12.26
C ALA A 19 5.17 -12.86 -13.46
N ARG A 20 5.85 -13.39 -14.49
CA ARG A 20 6.12 -12.66 -15.74
C ARG A 20 4.84 -12.36 -16.52
N ALA A 21 3.91 -13.30 -16.59
CA ALA A 21 2.60 -13.09 -17.19
C ALA A 21 1.84 -11.94 -16.52
N CYS A 22 1.82 -11.89 -15.19
CA CYS A 22 1.19 -10.81 -14.43
C CYS A 22 1.81 -9.44 -14.74
N GLN A 23 3.13 -9.34 -14.85
CA GLN A 23 3.83 -8.10 -15.23
C GLN A 23 3.48 -7.64 -16.65
N VAL A 24 3.41 -8.57 -17.61
CA VAL A 24 3.00 -8.24 -18.99
C VAL A 24 1.53 -7.80 -19.01
N CYS A 25 0.67 -8.44 -18.22
CA CYS A 25 -0.74 -8.05 -18.09
C CYS A 25 -0.89 -6.67 -17.46
N SER A 26 -0.21 -6.36 -16.36
CA SER A 26 -0.31 -5.05 -15.70
C SER A 26 0.19 -3.94 -16.60
N THR A 27 1.36 -4.11 -17.23
CA THR A 27 1.90 -3.12 -18.17
C THR A 27 1.00 -2.91 -19.38
N TRP A 28 0.44 -3.98 -19.95
CA TRP A 28 -0.51 -3.87 -21.06
C TRP A 28 -1.79 -3.12 -20.66
N LEU A 29 -2.33 -3.41 -19.47
CA LEU A 29 -3.52 -2.72 -18.94
C LEU A 29 -3.24 -1.25 -18.59
N ALA A 30 -2.12 -0.97 -17.94
CA ALA A 30 -1.70 0.37 -17.53
C ALA A 30 -1.30 1.27 -18.71
N SER A 31 -0.95 0.69 -19.86
CA SER A 31 -0.54 1.46 -21.05
C SER A 31 -1.65 2.30 -21.69
N GLY A 32 -2.92 2.06 -21.35
CA GLY A 32 -4.06 2.74 -21.96
C GLY A 32 -4.28 2.41 -23.46
N VAL A 33 -3.51 1.48 -24.03
CA VAL A 33 -3.63 1.05 -25.44
C VAL A 33 -4.88 0.20 -25.68
N VAL A 34 -5.48 -0.34 -24.61
CA VAL A 34 -6.65 -1.24 -24.68
C VAL A 34 -7.91 -0.44 -24.99
N LYS A 35 -8.50 -0.70 -26.16
CA LYS A 35 -9.74 -0.04 -26.60
C LYS A 35 -10.97 -0.92 -26.42
N GLU A 36 -10.80 -2.23 -26.27
CA GLU A 36 -11.91 -3.18 -26.18
C GLU A 36 -12.17 -3.61 -24.73
N PRO A 37 -13.38 -3.37 -24.18
CA PRO A 37 -13.71 -3.72 -22.79
C PRO A 37 -13.80 -5.23 -22.55
N SER A 38 -14.00 -6.03 -23.60
CA SER A 38 -14.04 -7.49 -23.52
C SER A 38 -12.67 -8.08 -23.18
N ASP A 39 -11.61 -7.62 -23.85
CA ASP A 39 -10.24 -8.06 -23.61
C ASP A 39 -9.71 -7.60 -22.25
N LEU A 40 -10.13 -6.41 -21.82
CA LEU A 40 -9.89 -5.91 -20.47
C LEU A 40 -10.40 -6.88 -19.41
N HIS A 41 -11.66 -7.25 -19.52
CA HIS A 41 -12.29 -8.18 -18.58
C HIS A 41 -11.61 -9.55 -18.61
N ARG A 42 -11.26 -10.06 -19.80
CA ARG A 42 -10.60 -11.37 -19.93
C ARG A 42 -9.22 -11.40 -19.27
N VAL A 43 -8.40 -10.35 -19.43
CA VAL A 43 -7.09 -10.27 -18.76
C VAL A 43 -7.28 -10.13 -17.25
N GLN A 44 -8.24 -9.32 -16.81
CA GLN A 44 -8.51 -9.19 -15.38
C GLN A 44 -8.97 -10.51 -14.76
N GLN A 45 -9.82 -11.30 -15.41
CA GLN A 45 -10.22 -12.62 -14.91
C GLN A 45 -9.02 -13.56 -14.72
N LEU A 46 -8.00 -13.46 -15.57
CA LEU A 46 -6.75 -14.20 -15.39
C LEU A 46 -5.98 -13.70 -14.15
N LEU A 47 -5.87 -12.38 -13.96
CA LEU A 47 -5.24 -11.81 -12.76
C LEU A 47 -6.01 -12.15 -11.47
N LEU A 48 -7.35 -12.20 -11.52
CA LEU A 48 -8.18 -12.62 -10.39
C LEU A 48 -7.94 -14.08 -10.05
N SER A 49 -7.78 -14.95 -11.06
CA SER A 49 -7.41 -16.35 -10.83
C SER A 49 -6.03 -16.51 -10.19
N SER A 50 -5.08 -15.63 -10.51
CA SER A 50 -3.77 -15.62 -9.84
C SER A 50 -3.85 -15.10 -8.40
N LEU A 51 -4.71 -14.11 -8.15
CA LEU A 51 -4.95 -13.56 -6.81
C LEU A 51 -5.61 -14.60 -5.89
N SER A 52 -6.64 -15.30 -6.38
CA SER A 52 -7.30 -16.36 -5.61
C SER A 52 -6.34 -17.52 -5.32
N ARG A 53 -5.47 -17.86 -6.27
CA ARG A 53 -4.42 -18.86 -6.05
C ARG A 53 -3.48 -18.45 -4.91
N VAL A 54 -2.97 -17.22 -4.93
CA VAL A 54 -2.09 -16.68 -3.87
C VAL A 54 -2.73 -16.79 -2.48
N GLN A 55 -4.04 -16.60 -2.39
CA GLN A 55 -4.77 -16.73 -1.12
C GLN A 55 -4.85 -18.18 -0.62
N VAL A 56 -5.02 -19.14 -1.53
CA VAL A 56 -5.13 -20.58 -1.20
C VAL A 56 -3.78 -21.24 -0.96
N THR A 57 -2.72 -20.80 -1.64
CA THR A 57 -1.37 -21.40 -1.52
C THR A 57 -0.80 -21.30 -0.11
N LYS A 58 -1.28 -20.38 0.74
CA LYS A 58 -0.89 -20.31 2.16
C LYS A 58 -1.30 -21.56 2.97
N GLU A 59 -2.26 -22.35 2.48
CA GLU A 59 -2.84 -23.49 3.21
C GLU A 59 -2.34 -24.86 2.70
N THR A 60 -1.57 -24.88 1.61
CA THR A 60 -1.14 -26.14 0.96
C THR A 60 0.38 -26.18 0.81
N SER A 61 0.97 -27.34 1.10
CA SER A 61 2.40 -27.59 0.87
C SER A 61 2.70 -27.50 -0.63
N SER A 62 3.24 -26.37 -1.06
CA SER A 62 3.69 -26.14 -2.44
C SER A 62 4.88 -27.06 -2.78
N VAL A 63 4.94 -27.55 -4.02
CA VAL A 63 6.10 -28.29 -4.57
C VAL A 63 7.28 -27.34 -4.81
N TYR A 64 7.04 -26.02 -4.80
CA TYR A 64 8.03 -24.99 -5.05
C TYR A 64 8.59 -24.42 -3.75
N SER A 65 9.79 -23.82 -3.84
CA SER A 65 10.38 -23.15 -2.69
C SER A 65 9.47 -22.02 -2.19
N GLU A 66 9.46 -21.81 -0.89
CA GLU A 66 8.62 -20.80 -0.27
C GLU A 66 8.97 -19.38 -0.78
N SER A 67 10.27 -19.09 -0.96
CA SER A 67 10.74 -17.84 -1.56
C SER A 67 10.18 -17.61 -2.97
N THR A 68 10.04 -18.67 -3.78
CA THR A 68 9.39 -18.59 -5.10
C THR A 68 7.90 -18.25 -4.98
N THR A 69 7.23 -18.81 -3.96
CA THR A 69 5.82 -18.51 -3.67
C THR A 69 5.65 -17.06 -3.20
N THR A 70 6.56 -16.55 -2.36
CA THR A 70 6.63 -15.13 -1.97
C THR A 70 6.80 -14.23 -3.19
N MET A 71 7.73 -14.58 -4.09
CA MET A 71 7.96 -13.82 -5.31
C MET A 71 6.71 -13.73 -6.20
N GLU A 72 6.03 -14.85 -6.44
CA GLU A 72 4.79 -14.87 -7.22
C GLU A 72 3.73 -13.98 -6.56
N THR A 73 3.53 -14.16 -5.26
CA THR A 73 2.58 -13.36 -4.46
C THR A 73 2.86 -11.87 -4.59
N LEU A 74 4.09 -11.43 -4.35
CA LEU A 74 4.47 -10.02 -4.44
C LEU A 74 4.36 -9.48 -5.86
N THR A 75 4.60 -10.32 -6.87
CA THR A 75 4.46 -9.91 -8.28
C THR A 75 2.99 -9.73 -8.67
N VAL A 76 2.11 -10.61 -8.20
CA VAL A 76 0.66 -10.46 -8.37
C VAL A 76 0.17 -9.19 -7.68
N LEU A 77 0.58 -8.96 -6.42
CA LEU A 77 0.21 -7.76 -5.68
C LEU A 77 0.73 -6.47 -6.34
N LYS A 78 1.96 -6.49 -6.86
CA LYS A 78 2.53 -5.39 -7.65
C LYS A 78 1.73 -5.13 -8.92
N ALA A 79 1.37 -6.17 -9.67
CA ALA A 79 0.60 -6.04 -10.90
C ALA A 79 -0.77 -5.37 -10.63
N TRP A 80 -1.46 -5.77 -9.57
CA TRP A 80 -2.71 -5.13 -9.14
C TRP A 80 -2.51 -3.69 -8.69
N ALA A 81 -1.40 -3.38 -8.00
CA ALA A 81 -1.07 -2.02 -7.59
C ALA A 81 -0.85 -1.10 -8.81
N GLU A 82 -0.12 -1.55 -9.82
CA GLU A 82 0.12 -0.79 -11.07
C GLU A 82 -1.18 -0.52 -11.82
N ILE A 83 -2.09 -1.50 -11.91
CA ILE A 83 -3.41 -1.34 -12.53
C ILE A 83 -4.25 -0.31 -11.76
N TYR A 84 -4.25 -0.39 -10.42
CA TYR A 84 -4.99 0.55 -9.58
C TYR A 84 -4.47 1.98 -9.73
N ILE A 85 -3.14 2.17 -9.75
CA ILE A 85 -2.51 3.47 -9.98
C ILE A 85 -2.95 4.04 -11.33
N ALA A 86 -2.83 3.27 -12.41
CA ALA A 86 -3.21 3.71 -13.74
C ALA A 86 -4.70 4.09 -13.83
N ALA A 87 -5.58 3.32 -13.19
CA ALA A 87 -7.01 3.61 -13.11
C ALA A 87 -7.29 4.92 -12.35
N MET A 88 -6.59 5.15 -11.24
CA MET A 88 -6.74 6.37 -10.43
C MET A 88 -6.18 7.62 -11.11
N GLU A 89 -5.05 7.51 -11.80
CA GLU A 89 -4.45 8.62 -12.56
C GLU A 89 -5.34 9.04 -13.75
N GLY A 90 -5.93 8.05 -14.44
CA GLY A 90 -6.92 8.29 -15.50
C GLY A 90 -8.13 9.07 -15.00
N ARG A 91 -8.61 8.77 -13.78
CA ARG A 91 -9.71 9.51 -13.14
C ARG A 91 -9.35 10.96 -12.83
N THR A 92 -8.15 11.22 -12.31
CA THR A 92 -7.72 12.58 -11.96
C THR A 92 -7.47 13.49 -13.16
N SER A 93 -7.16 12.92 -14.32
CA SER A 93 -6.84 13.67 -15.54
C SER A 93 -8.08 14.15 -16.30
N GLY A 94 -9.30 13.85 -15.82
CA GLY A 94 -10.55 14.42 -16.36
C GLY A 94 -10.87 14.03 -17.80
N VAL A 95 -10.20 13.02 -18.37
CA VAL A 95 -10.52 12.49 -19.71
C VAL A 95 -11.73 11.56 -19.58
N SER A 96 -12.89 12.12 -19.23
CA SER A 96 -14.15 11.40 -19.13
C SER A 96 -15.10 11.89 -20.22
N GLU A 97 -15.10 11.19 -21.36
CA GLU A 97 -16.33 10.75 -22.03
C GLU A 97 -16.01 9.44 -22.79
N GLY A 98 -16.34 8.28 -22.19
CA GLY A 98 -16.31 6.97 -22.85
C GLY A 98 -15.06 6.09 -22.67
N ASN A 99 -14.25 6.28 -21.62
CA ASN A 99 -12.94 5.62 -21.49
C ASN A 99 -12.96 4.23 -20.79
N PRO A 100 -12.10 3.28 -21.22
CA PRO A 100 -11.91 1.96 -20.59
C PRO A 100 -11.37 2.03 -19.15
N THR A 101 -10.92 3.20 -18.69
CA THR A 101 -10.39 3.44 -17.34
C THR A 101 -11.44 3.40 -16.23
N ASP A 102 -12.67 3.83 -16.53
CA ASP A 102 -13.79 3.73 -15.55
C ASP A 102 -14.25 2.27 -15.42
N SER A 103 -14.21 1.53 -16.52
CA SER A 103 -14.41 0.07 -16.50
C SER A 103 -13.33 -0.61 -15.67
N LEU A 104 -12.04 -0.26 -15.85
CA LEU A 104 -10.95 -0.75 -15.00
C LEU A 104 -11.16 -0.44 -13.51
N LEU A 105 -11.54 0.80 -13.18
CA LEU A 105 -11.69 1.20 -11.79
C LEU A 105 -12.84 0.45 -11.10
N SER A 106 -14.01 0.35 -11.75
CA SER A 106 -15.15 -0.41 -11.22
C SER A 106 -14.81 -1.88 -10.96
N LEU A 107 -13.95 -2.44 -11.81
CA LEU A 107 -13.50 -3.82 -11.76
C LEU A 107 -12.49 -4.06 -10.63
N VAL A 108 -11.53 -3.14 -10.42
CA VAL A 108 -10.60 -3.21 -9.25
C VAL A 108 -11.34 -2.93 -7.94
N GLN A 109 -12.38 -2.10 -7.97
CA GLN A 109 -13.17 -1.74 -6.79
C GLN A 109 -13.89 -2.95 -6.16
N ALA A 110 -14.20 -4.00 -6.93
CA ALA A 110 -14.84 -5.21 -6.41
C ALA A 110 -13.95 -5.95 -5.39
N ASP A 111 -12.64 -5.97 -5.61
CA ASP A 111 -11.66 -6.73 -4.80
C ASP A 111 -10.77 -5.83 -3.94
N ILE A 112 -11.05 -4.52 -3.88
CA ILE A 112 -10.19 -3.54 -3.19
C ILE A 112 -10.09 -3.78 -1.68
N SER A 113 -11.14 -4.34 -1.06
CA SER A 113 -11.15 -4.67 0.38
C SER A 113 -10.12 -5.76 0.70
N THR A 114 -10.01 -6.76 -0.17
CA THR A 114 -9.01 -7.82 -0.08
C THR A 114 -7.62 -7.30 -0.44
N LEU A 115 -7.48 -6.59 -1.56
CA LEU A 115 -6.20 -6.07 -2.05
C LEU A 115 -5.57 -5.10 -1.05
N SER A 116 -6.35 -4.20 -0.45
CA SER A 116 -5.84 -3.25 0.56
C SER A 116 -5.24 -3.95 1.77
N LYS A 117 -5.87 -5.02 2.27
CA LYS A 117 -5.32 -5.84 3.37
C LYS A 117 -4.01 -6.51 2.96
N LEU A 118 -3.97 -7.12 1.77
CA LEU A 118 -2.77 -7.79 1.27
C LEU A 118 -1.62 -6.82 0.99
N TRP A 119 -1.90 -5.63 0.45
CA TRP A 119 -0.90 -4.58 0.25
C TRP A 119 -0.34 -4.07 1.57
N LEU A 120 -1.19 -3.81 2.56
CA LEU A 120 -0.75 -3.41 3.89
C LEU A 120 0.13 -4.49 4.54
N SER A 121 -0.26 -5.76 4.47
CA SER A 121 0.56 -6.87 4.95
C SER A 121 1.91 -6.96 4.23
N ALA A 122 1.95 -6.75 2.91
CA ALA A 122 3.19 -6.77 2.13
C ALA A 122 4.13 -5.61 2.52
N LEU A 123 3.57 -4.43 2.81
CA LEU A 123 4.34 -3.27 3.27
C LEU A 123 4.83 -3.44 4.71
N GLN A 124 4.03 -4.06 5.59
CA GLN A 124 4.45 -4.42 6.95
C GLN A 124 5.62 -5.41 6.92
N ASP A 125 5.51 -6.47 6.11
CA ASP A 125 6.61 -7.42 5.89
C ASP A 125 7.86 -6.71 5.37
N HIS A 126 7.70 -5.82 4.38
CA HIS A 126 8.81 -5.03 3.84
C HIS A 126 9.49 -4.19 4.92
N ALA A 127 8.73 -3.44 5.72
CA ALA A 127 9.27 -2.60 6.79
C ALA A 127 10.02 -3.44 7.84
N LEU A 128 9.51 -4.61 8.22
CA LEU A 128 10.20 -5.53 9.12
C LEU A 128 11.51 -6.05 8.52
N LEU A 129 11.52 -6.35 7.23
CA LEU A 129 12.69 -6.84 6.50
C LEU A 129 13.73 -5.75 6.21
N THR A 130 13.41 -4.47 6.34
CA THR A 130 14.38 -3.37 6.22
C THR A 130 14.91 -2.88 7.56
N LEU A 131 14.38 -3.39 8.68
CA LEU A 131 14.83 -3.01 10.02
C LEU A 131 16.35 -3.22 10.20
N PRO A 132 17.03 -2.28 10.89
CA PRO A 132 18.42 -2.45 11.29
C PRO A 132 18.63 -3.73 12.12
N ALA A 133 19.84 -4.29 12.10
CA ALA A 133 20.17 -5.53 12.79
C ALA A 133 19.93 -5.44 14.31
N GLU A 134 20.03 -4.25 14.88
CA GLU A 134 19.76 -3.94 16.28
C GLU A 134 18.29 -4.21 16.66
N CYS A 135 17.37 -4.08 15.70
CA CYS A 135 15.95 -4.32 15.85
C CYS A 135 15.53 -5.73 15.43
N SER A 136 16.47 -6.63 15.14
CA SER A 136 16.18 -8.01 14.72
C SER A 136 15.33 -8.80 15.73
N HIS A 137 15.39 -8.44 17.02
CA HIS A 137 14.55 -9.01 18.08
C HIS A 137 13.05 -8.71 17.91
N GLN A 138 12.68 -7.76 17.06
CA GLN A 138 11.29 -7.42 16.73
C GLN A 138 10.71 -8.27 15.59
N LEU A 139 11.54 -9.06 14.90
CA LEU A 139 11.09 -9.94 13.83
C LEU A 139 10.20 -11.06 14.40
N PRO A 140 9.04 -11.33 13.78
CA PRO A 140 8.21 -12.45 14.18
C PRO A 140 8.97 -13.78 14.07
N THR A 141 8.89 -14.61 15.11
CA THR A 141 9.60 -15.89 15.17
C THR A 141 9.16 -16.89 14.10
N GLN A 142 7.95 -16.72 13.54
CA GLN A 142 7.38 -17.56 12.48
C GLN A 142 7.46 -16.91 11.08
N GLY A 143 8.04 -15.71 10.97
CA GLY A 143 8.01 -14.92 9.73
C GLY A 143 6.77 -14.02 9.58
N GLY A 144 6.70 -13.35 8.43
CA GLY A 144 5.68 -12.36 8.09
C GLY A 144 4.43 -12.95 7.44
N ALA A 145 3.68 -12.10 6.74
CA ALA A 145 2.46 -12.49 6.07
C ALA A 145 2.71 -13.41 4.85
N PHE A 146 3.80 -13.15 4.11
CA PHE A 146 4.15 -13.87 2.87
C PHE A 146 5.56 -14.50 2.86
N TYR A 147 6.29 -14.46 3.97
CA TYR A 147 7.60 -15.11 4.12
C TYR A 147 7.72 -15.78 5.49
N VAL A 148 8.50 -16.84 5.60
CA VAL A 148 8.86 -17.52 6.84
C VAL A 148 10.26 -17.06 7.28
N ALA A 149 10.51 -17.07 8.60
CA ALA A 149 11.76 -16.59 9.18
C ALA A 149 13.01 -17.21 8.52
N GLU A 150 12.99 -18.50 8.17
CA GLU A 150 14.14 -19.18 7.54
C GLU A 150 14.43 -18.72 6.11
N THR A 151 13.43 -18.21 5.40
CA THR A 151 13.53 -17.77 3.99
C THR A 151 13.62 -16.25 3.85
N SER A 152 13.66 -15.52 4.97
CA SER A 152 13.65 -14.05 5.03
C SER A 152 14.68 -13.41 4.10
N ASP A 153 15.93 -13.87 4.11
CA ASP A 153 17.00 -13.31 3.27
C ASP A 153 16.80 -13.56 1.77
N ALA A 154 16.21 -14.70 1.40
CA ALA A 154 15.84 -14.99 0.02
C ALA A 154 14.61 -14.19 -0.43
N ALA A 155 13.73 -13.81 0.50
CA ALA A 155 12.53 -13.01 0.23
C ALA A 155 12.83 -11.50 0.02
N ARG A 156 13.83 -10.94 0.73
CA ARG A 156 14.21 -9.51 0.65
C ARG A 156 14.29 -8.93 -0.78
N PRO A 157 15.01 -9.52 -1.76
CA PRO A 157 15.09 -8.96 -3.10
C PRO A 157 13.72 -8.85 -3.79
N HIS A 158 12.79 -9.78 -3.51
CA HIS A 158 11.45 -9.75 -4.07
C HIS A 158 10.63 -8.60 -3.51
N TYR A 159 10.68 -8.36 -2.19
CA TYR A 159 10.07 -7.18 -1.57
C TYR A 159 10.65 -5.89 -2.13
N LEU A 160 11.99 -5.78 -2.23
CA LEU A 160 12.68 -4.62 -2.80
C LEU A 160 12.23 -4.29 -4.24
N SER A 161 11.83 -5.30 -5.02
CA SER A 161 11.37 -5.12 -6.40
C SER A 161 9.90 -4.68 -6.54
N SER A 162 9.09 -4.83 -5.48
CA SER A 162 7.62 -4.72 -5.53
C SER A 162 7.03 -3.68 -4.59
N TRP A 163 7.72 -3.29 -3.51
CA TRP A 163 7.17 -2.39 -2.48
C TRP A 163 6.73 -1.03 -3.03
N ALA A 164 7.48 -0.42 -3.95
CA ALA A 164 7.25 0.96 -4.37
C ALA A 164 5.89 1.18 -5.07
N PRO A 165 5.50 0.38 -6.10
CA PRO A 165 4.14 0.44 -6.64
C PRO A 165 3.07 0.11 -5.61
N ILE A 166 3.29 -0.89 -4.75
CA ILE A 166 2.34 -1.27 -3.68
C ILE A 166 2.12 -0.11 -2.70
N LEU A 167 3.19 0.59 -2.30
CA LEU A 167 3.16 1.75 -1.42
C LEU A 167 2.35 2.89 -2.04
N HIS A 168 2.60 3.21 -3.31
CA HIS A 168 1.89 4.26 -4.02
C HIS A 168 0.39 3.92 -4.15
N ALA A 169 0.04 2.70 -4.56
CA ALA A 169 -1.34 2.24 -4.65
C ALA A 169 -2.06 2.29 -3.30
N THR A 170 -1.41 1.82 -2.24
CA THR A 170 -1.97 1.85 -0.87
C THR A 170 -2.22 3.28 -0.41
N SER A 171 -1.30 4.20 -0.68
CA SER A 171 -1.44 5.61 -0.33
C SER A 171 -2.57 6.29 -1.09
N LEU A 172 -2.71 5.98 -2.39
CA LEU A 172 -3.84 6.43 -3.19
C LEU A 172 -5.16 5.89 -2.65
N TRP A 173 -5.21 4.60 -2.32
CA TRP A 173 -6.40 3.97 -1.75
C TRP A 173 -6.80 4.63 -0.44
N LEU A 174 -5.87 4.77 0.52
CA LEU A 174 -6.08 5.47 1.79
C LEU A 174 -6.56 6.91 1.59
N SER A 175 -6.00 7.61 0.59
CA SER A 175 -6.41 8.97 0.28
C SER A 175 -7.83 9.05 -0.28
N SER A 176 -8.24 8.06 -1.06
CA SER A 176 -9.56 7.98 -1.69
C SER A 176 -10.66 7.52 -0.74
N SER A 177 -10.33 6.67 0.23
CA SER A 177 -11.23 6.28 1.32
C SER A 177 -11.30 7.34 2.41
N GLY A 178 -10.46 8.37 2.35
CA GLY A 178 -10.42 9.48 3.30
C GLY A 178 -9.99 9.07 4.71
N PHE A 179 -9.33 7.91 4.87
CA PHE A 179 -9.11 7.27 6.17
C PHE A 179 -10.41 6.99 6.95
N ILE A 180 -11.56 6.94 6.26
CA ILE A 180 -12.87 6.72 6.88
C ILE A 180 -13.07 5.22 7.12
N HIS A 181 -13.26 4.87 8.40
CA HIS A 181 -13.73 3.61 8.98
C HIS A 181 -13.95 2.42 8.04
N SER A 182 -12.94 1.55 7.91
CA SER A 182 -13.04 0.30 7.14
C SER A 182 -13.62 -0.90 7.90
N ASP A 183 -14.25 -0.71 9.07
CA ASP A 183 -14.53 -1.83 9.99
C ASP A 183 -16.01 -1.96 10.39
N GLN A 184 -16.95 -1.79 9.45
CA GLN A 184 -18.33 -2.27 9.69
C GLN A 184 -18.52 -3.75 9.32
N GLU A 185 -17.61 -4.37 8.56
CA GLU A 185 -17.71 -5.80 8.20
C GLU A 185 -17.04 -6.74 9.22
N GLU A 186 -15.96 -6.33 9.90
CA GLU A 186 -15.29 -7.19 10.89
C GLU A 186 -16.03 -7.28 12.24
N ALA A 187 -16.88 -6.29 12.56
CA ALA A 187 -17.77 -6.35 13.72
C ALA A 187 -18.97 -7.30 13.51
N GLY A 188 -19.39 -7.52 12.25
CA GLY A 188 -20.51 -8.41 11.92
C GLY A 188 -20.15 -9.90 11.88
N SER A 189 -18.90 -10.23 11.52
CA SER A 189 -18.46 -11.63 11.36
C SER A 189 -18.18 -12.35 12.69
N ARG A 190 -18.00 -11.62 13.80
CA ARG A 190 -17.74 -12.22 15.13
C ARG A 190 -18.99 -12.44 16.00
N LEU A 191 -20.18 -12.06 15.54
CA LEU A 191 -21.44 -12.23 16.29
C LEU A 191 -22.23 -13.50 15.93
N SER A 192 -21.72 -14.35 15.04
CA SER A 192 -22.37 -15.61 14.67
C SER A 192 -21.72 -16.83 15.33
N ARG A 193 -21.74 -16.88 16.67
CA ARG A 193 -21.59 -18.17 17.35
C ARG A 193 -22.66 -18.28 18.45
N PRO A 194 -23.64 -19.19 18.32
CA PRO A 194 -24.64 -19.38 19.35
C PRO A 194 -23.94 -19.88 20.63
N VAL A 195 -24.12 -19.13 21.71
CA VAL A 195 -23.67 -19.49 23.05
C VAL A 195 -24.55 -20.64 23.54
N THR A 196 -24.01 -21.85 23.64
CA THR A 196 -24.52 -22.85 24.57
C THR A 196 -23.81 -22.65 25.91
N PRO A 197 -24.54 -22.37 27.01
CA PRO A 197 -23.93 -22.27 28.32
C PRO A 197 -23.71 -23.70 28.83
N ASN A 198 -22.48 -24.07 29.18
CA ASN A 198 -22.18 -24.95 30.32
C ASN A 198 -20.66 -25.11 30.54
N THR A 199 -20.30 -24.99 31.82
CA THR A 199 -19.11 -25.57 32.48
C THR A 199 -17.79 -24.79 32.45
N MET A 200 -17.52 -24.19 33.63
CA MET A 200 -16.23 -23.95 34.30
C MET A 200 -14.97 -24.54 33.63
N GLY A 201 -14.06 -23.67 33.21
CA GLY A 201 -12.71 -24.02 32.77
C GLY A 201 -11.90 -22.76 32.48
N GLN A 202 -10.78 -22.62 33.16
CA GLN A 202 -9.87 -21.48 33.16
C GLN A 202 -9.02 -21.46 31.89
N GLU A 203 -9.29 -20.54 30.96
CA GLU A 203 -8.37 -20.27 29.83
C GLU A 203 -8.07 -18.77 29.74
N GLN A 204 -6.81 -18.44 30.04
CA GLN A 204 -6.22 -17.13 29.84
C GLN A 204 -6.09 -16.86 28.33
N SER A 205 -7.17 -16.48 27.68
CA SER A 205 -7.09 -15.89 26.35
C SER A 205 -6.60 -14.45 26.50
N THR A 206 -5.38 -14.18 26.04
CA THR A 206 -4.84 -12.83 25.81
C THR A 206 -5.81 -12.04 24.96
N ARG A 207 -6.69 -11.28 25.62
CA ARG A 207 -7.66 -10.39 25.01
C ARG A 207 -6.87 -9.29 24.29
N ILE A 208 -6.72 -9.43 22.97
CA ILE A 208 -6.21 -8.35 22.11
C ILE A 208 -7.10 -7.13 22.38
N PRO A 209 -6.56 -6.00 22.86
CA PRO A 209 -7.37 -4.81 23.08
C PRO A 209 -7.99 -4.41 21.74
N VAL A 210 -9.30 -4.13 21.74
CA VAL A 210 -9.99 -3.59 20.57
C VAL A 210 -9.35 -2.23 20.30
N LYS A 211 -8.49 -2.14 19.28
CA LYS A 211 -7.84 -0.90 18.87
C LYS A 211 -8.92 0.08 18.42
N SER A 212 -8.79 1.36 18.79
CA SER A 212 -9.72 2.36 18.29
C SER A 212 -9.50 2.58 16.78
N PRO A 213 -10.51 3.03 16.03
CA PRO A 213 -10.35 3.33 14.61
C PRO A 213 -9.24 4.36 14.32
N ASP A 214 -9.02 5.30 15.24
CA ASP A 214 -7.96 6.30 15.15
C ASP A 214 -6.57 5.67 15.33
N ASP A 215 -6.43 4.67 16.21
CA ASP A 215 -5.17 3.93 16.38
C ASP A 215 -4.82 3.16 15.10
N ILE A 216 -5.80 2.53 14.46
CA ILE A 216 -5.59 1.80 13.20
C ILE A 216 -5.16 2.76 12.08
N ASN A 217 -5.79 3.93 12.00
CA ASN A 217 -5.42 4.96 11.02
C ASN A 217 -4.03 5.52 11.28
N SER A 218 -3.67 5.71 12.56
CA SER A 218 -2.32 6.08 12.99
C SER A 218 -1.30 5.02 12.58
N GLU A 219 -1.55 3.74 12.82
CA GLU A 219 -0.65 2.66 12.40
C GLU A 219 -0.44 2.63 10.88
N LYS A 220 -1.52 2.75 10.09
CA LYS A 220 -1.44 2.83 8.63
C LYS A 220 -0.66 4.06 8.17
N PHE A 221 -0.90 5.21 8.77
CA PHE A 221 -0.18 6.45 8.46
C PHE A 221 1.31 6.33 8.74
N HIS A 222 1.69 5.89 9.95
CA HIS A 222 3.09 5.76 10.35
C HIS A 222 3.83 4.68 9.56
N LEU A 223 3.15 3.61 9.15
CA LEU A 223 3.73 2.61 8.24
C LEU A 223 4.12 3.22 6.90
N ILE A 224 3.17 3.89 6.23
CA ILE A 224 3.40 4.49 4.91
C ILE A 224 4.45 5.60 4.99
N LEU A 225 4.33 6.48 6.00
CA LEU A 225 5.28 7.57 6.23
C LEU A 225 6.67 7.02 6.55
N GLY A 226 6.77 6.03 7.44
CA GLY A 226 8.03 5.40 7.84
C GLY A 226 8.79 4.82 6.66
N ILE A 227 8.13 4.02 5.81
CA ILE A 227 8.75 3.46 4.60
C ILE A 227 9.24 4.58 3.67
N CYS A 228 8.44 5.65 3.47
CA CYS A 228 8.85 6.77 2.64
C CYS A 228 10.07 7.50 3.21
N VAL A 229 10.05 7.81 4.51
CA VAL A 229 11.11 8.58 5.17
C VAL A 229 12.40 7.77 5.23
N GLU A 230 12.33 6.49 5.60
CA GLU A 230 13.49 5.59 5.63
C GLU A 230 14.20 5.57 4.28
N PHE A 231 13.44 5.34 3.19
CA PHE A 231 13.98 5.29 1.84
C PHE A 231 14.55 6.64 1.37
N LEU A 232 13.85 7.75 1.64
CA LEU A 232 14.27 9.08 1.20
C LEU A 232 15.43 9.65 2.04
N CYS A 233 15.53 9.31 3.33
CA CYS A 233 16.63 9.70 4.21
C CYS A 233 17.95 9.05 3.79
N CYS A 234 17.90 7.78 3.40
CA CYS A 234 19.06 6.93 3.10
C CYS A 234 19.05 6.50 1.63
N LEU A 235 18.90 7.45 0.72
CA LEU A 235 18.70 7.15 -0.69
C LEU A 235 19.95 6.46 -1.29
N PRO A 236 19.82 5.25 -1.87
CA PRO A 236 20.93 4.60 -2.57
C PRO A 236 21.44 5.45 -3.73
N VAL A 237 22.75 5.37 -4.01
CA VAL A 237 23.36 6.10 -5.13
C VAL A 237 22.68 5.74 -6.46
N ASP A 238 22.44 4.45 -6.68
CA ASP A 238 21.79 3.90 -7.86
C ASP A 238 20.28 3.66 -7.65
N ALA A 239 19.64 4.45 -6.79
CA ALA A 239 18.22 4.31 -6.54
C ALA A 239 17.41 4.50 -7.83
N PRO A 240 16.60 3.50 -8.25
CA PRO A 240 15.81 3.61 -9.47
C PRO A 240 14.78 4.73 -9.34
N MET A 241 14.61 5.51 -10.41
CA MET A 241 13.77 6.70 -10.44
C MET A 241 12.31 6.37 -10.09
N GLU A 242 11.85 5.19 -10.48
CA GLU A 242 10.50 4.69 -10.24
C GLU A 242 10.22 4.55 -8.73
N ARG A 243 11.21 4.17 -7.92
CA ARG A 243 11.03 4.08 -6.45
C ARG A 243 10.96 5.46 -5.80
N ILE A 244 11.82 6.38 -6.23
CA ILE A 244 11.84 7.77 -5.74
C ILE A 244 10.50 8.44 -6.03
N THR A 245 10.07 8.37 -7.28
CA THR A 245 8.83 8.99 -7.71
C THR A 245 7.61 8.32 -7.07
N ALA A 246 7.60 6.99 -6.89
CA ALA A 246 6.54 6.29 -6.15
C ALA A 246 6.43 6.75 -4.68
N CYS A 247 7.56 6.92 -3.97
CA CYS A 247 7.57 7.47 -2.61
C CYS A 247 7.01 8.89 -2.55
N LEU A 248 7.47 9.77 -3.44
CA LEU A 248 6.98 11.15 -3.46
C LEU A 248 5.49 11.23 -3.81
N ARG A 249 5.03 10.40 -4.76
CA ARG A 249 3.60 10.29 -5.09
C ARG A 249 2.79 9.71 -3.93
N ALA A 250 3.33 8.73 -3.19
CA ALA A 250 2.72 8.19 -1.98
C ALA A 250 2.55 9.27 -0.90
N LEU A 251 3.59 10.03 -0.59
CA LEU A 251 3.53 11.17 0.33
C LEU A 251 2.52 12.24 -0.14
N LYS A 252 2.55 12.58 -1.43
CA LYS A 252 1.60 13.52 -2.03
C LYS A 252 0.15 13.05 -1.87
N ALA A 253 -0.11 11.76 -2.08
CA ALA A 253 -1.43 11.17 -1.89
C ALA A 253 -1.85 11.21 -0.42
N LEU A 254 -0.94 10.86 0.49
CA LEU A 254 -1.17 10.85 1.93
C LEU A 254 -1.59 12.23 2.45
N PHE A 255 -0.87 13.28 2.03
CA PHE A 255 -1.14 14.65 2.46
C PHE A 255 -2.25 15.36 1.67
N ARG A 256 -2.96 14.68 0.76
CA ARG A 256 -4.22 15.22 0.22
C ARG A 256 -5.35 15.21 1.24
N VAL A 257 -5.32 14.30 2.20
CA VAL A 257 -6.37 14.15 3.22
C VAL A 257 -6.10 15.10 4.40
N THR A 258 -7.16 15.62 5.01
CA THR A 258 -7.08 16.53 6.17
C THR A 258 -6.51 15.86 7.41
N TRP A 259 -6.89 14.62 7.70
CA TRP A 259 -6.46 13.91 8.92
C TRP A 259 -4.94 13.68 8.98
N PRO A 260 -4.24 13.10 7.97
CA PRO A 260 -2.79 12.98 7.98
C PRO A 260 -2.07 14.33 8.06
N ARG A 261 -2.62 15.37 7.40
CA ARG A 261 -2.08 16.73 7.49
C ARG A 261 -2.20 17.29 8.90
N ALA A 262 -3.30 17.06 9.59
CA ALA A 262 -3.47 17.49 10.97
C ALA A 262 -2.45 16.82 11.91
N GLN A 263 -2.11 15.54 11.68
CA GLN A 263 -1.06 14.84 12.44
C GLN A 263 0.31 15.48 12.23
N ILE A 264 0.70 15.77 10.97
CA ILE A 264 1.96 16.49 10.68
C ILE A 264 1.96 17.92 11.26
N GLY A 265 0.83 18.62 11.19
CA GLY A 265 0.72 19.97 11.74
C GLY A 265 0.85 20.01 13.27
N ALA A 266 0.46 18.94 13.96
CA ALA A 266 0.59 18.80 15.40
C ALA A 266 2.04 18.53 15.85
N ASP A 267 2.86 17.95 14.98
CA ASP A 267 4.28 17.63 15.24
C ASP A 267 5.21 18.49 14.35
N PRO A 268 5.66 19.66 14.86
CA PRO A 268 6.52 20.54 14.09
C PRO A 268 7.93 19.97 13.86
N GLU A 269 8.42 19.06 14.72
CA GLU A 269 9.74 18.46 14.57
C GLU A 269 9.75 17.52 13.37
N LEU A 270 8.74 16.64 13.29
CA LEU A 270 8.53 15.76 12.14
C LEU A 270 8.35 16.56 10.84
N ALA A 271 7.59 17.67 10.86
CA ALA A 271 7.42 18.52 9.68
C ALA A 271 8.75 19.11 9.18
N VAL A 272 9.61 19.58 10.10
CA VAL A 272 10.95 20.12 9.75
C VAL A 272 11.87 19.04 9.20
N GLU A 273 11.85 17.84 9.78
CA GLU A 273 12.64 16.70 9.30
C GLU A 273 12.21 16.32 7.87
N LEU A 274 10.91 16.18 7.61
CA LEU A 274 10.38 15.87 6.28
C LEU A 274 10.79 16.93 5.24
N VAL A 275 10.68 18.21 5.57
CA VAL A 275 11.11 19.30 4.69
C VAL A 275 12.63 19.23 4.46
N SER A 276 13.42 18.88 5.47
CA SER A 276 14.87 18.74 5.35
C SER A 276 15.27 17.55 4.46
N VAL A 277 14.53 16.45 4.52
CA VAL A 277 14.69 15.30 3.61
C VAL A 277 14.37 15.71 2.17
N LEU A 278 13.23 16.37 1.94
CA LEU A 278 12.83 16.85 0.62
C LEU A 278 13.84 17.86 0.06
N HIS A 279 14.34 18.77 0.90
CA HIS A 279 15.37 19.73 0.50
C HIS A 279 16.66 19.05 0.06
N ARG A 280 17.16 18.06 0.82
CA ARG A 280 18.32 17.26 0.41
C ARG A 280 18.05 16.53 -0.91
N LEU A 281 16.86 15.96 -1.09
CA LEU A 281 16.48 15.30 -2.34
C LEU A 281 16.53 16.25 -3.54
N LEU A 282 16.04 17.49 -3.38
CA LEU A 282 16.08 18.52 -4.42
C LEU A 282 17.51 18.88 -4.83
N LEU A 283 18.44 18.93 -3.86
CA LEU A 283 19.84 19.23 -4.12
C LEU A 283 20.59 18.05 -4.77
N MET A 284 20.20 16.81 -4.44
CA MET A 284 20.92 15.59 -4.84
C MET A 284 20.43 14.98 -6.17
N ARG A 285 19.29 15.42 -6.70
CA ARG A 285 18.69 14.87 -7.93
C ARG A 285 18.22 15.99 -8.87
N GLU A 286 18.73 15.97 -10.10
CA GLU A 286 18.45 16.98 -11.13
C GLU A 286 17.24 16.63 -12.03
N CYS A 287 16.41 15.66 -11.63
CA CYS A 287 15.23 15.27 -12.40
C CYS A 287 14.05 16.21 -12.14
N SER A 288 13.54 16.85 -13.20
CA SER A 288 12.42 17.81 -13.10
C SER A 288 11.16 17.20 -12.45
N GLU A 289 10.82 15.95 -12.77
CA GLU A 289 9.65 15.27 -12.19
C GLU A 289 9.78 15.09 -10.67
N VAL A 290 10.93 14.60 -10.21
CA VAL A 290 11.24 14.44 -8.78
C VAL A 290 11.22 15.79 -8.07
N GLN A 291 11.79 16.82 -8.70
CA GLN A 291 11.83 18.16 -8.12
C GLN A 291 10.43 18.76 -7.95
N LEU A 292 9.57 18.63 -8.96
CA LEU A 292 8.18 19.09 -8.90
C LEU A 292 7.41 18.35 -7.80
N LEU A 293 7.51 17.02 -7.75
CA LEU A 293 6.84 16.22 -6.73
C LEU A 293 7.33 16.57 -5.32
N ALA A 294 8.64 16.74 -5.11
CA ALA A 294 9.19 17.11 -3.81
C ALA A 294 8.72 18.51 -3.36
N LEU A 295 8.64 19.48 -4.26
CA LEU A 295 8.10 20.80 -3.98
C LEU A 295 6.60 20.77 -3.65
N GLU A 296 5.82 19.96 -4.36
CA GLU A 296 4.39 19.80 -4.10
C GLU A 296 4.14 19.19 -2.71
N VAL A 297 4.88 18.14 -2.35
CA VAL A 297 4.82 17.54 -1.00
C VAL A 297 5.23 18.56 0.06
N GLY A 298 6.33 19.30 -0.17
CA GLY A 298 6.77 20.36 0.74
C GLY A 298 5.72 21.46 0.93
N LYS A 299 5.02 21.85 -0.14
CA LYS A 299 3.92 22.81 -0.06
C LYS A 299 2.75 22.29 0.79
N GLN A 300 2.42 21.00 0.68
CA GLN A 300 1.36 20.38 1.49
C GLN A 300 1.74 20.33 2.98
N ILE A 301 2.99 20.02 3.30
CA ILE A 301 3.50 20.03 4.69
C ILE A 301 3.44 21.44 5.27
N LEU A 302 3.92 22.45 4.52
CA LEU A 302 3.83 23.84 4.96
C LEU A 302 2.38 24.30 5.14
N GLY A 303 1.50 23.92 4.23
CA GLY A 303 0.06 24.18 4.34
C GLY A 303 -0.54 23.57 5.61
N ALA A 304 -0.18 22.32 5.93
CA ALA A 304 -0.62 21.64 7.15
C ALA A 304 -0.17 22.38 8.43
N ALA A 305 1.08 22.85 8.47
CA ALA A 305 1.58 23.65 9.59
C ALA A 305 0.86 25.00 9.71
N GLN A 306 0.58 25.66 8.59
CA GLN A 306 -0.19 26.92 8.58
C GLN A 306 -1.63 26.71 9.06
N GLU A 307 -2.30 25.66 8.60
CA GLU A 307 -3.65 25.27 9.04
C GLU A 307 -3.68 25.03 10.56
N HIS A 308 -2.70 24.30 11.10
CA HIS A 308 -2.60 24.06 12.54
C HIS A 308 -2.43 25.35 13.36
N VAL A 309 -1.55 26.26 12.92
CA VAL A 309 -1.35 27.55 13.59
C VAL A 309 -2.61 28.41 13.54
N GLN A 310 -3.32 28.43 12.40
CA GLN A 310 -4.57 29.16 12.27
C GLN A 310 -5.66 28.60 13.19
N GLU A 311 -5.80 27.28 13.28
CA GLU A 311 -6.78 26.63 14.15
C GLU A 311 -6.52 26.91 15.63
N ARG A 312 -5.24 26.91 16.04
CA ARG A 312 -4.81 27.29 17.40
C ARG A 312 -5.13 28.75 17.71
N ARG A 313 -4.95 29.67 16.75
CA ARG A 313 -5.33 31.08 16.92
C ARG A 313 -6.84 31.27 17.06
N ARG A 314 -7.63 30.62 16.20
CA ARG A 314 -9.10 30.68 16.25
C ARG A 314 -9.65 30.12 17.56
N SER A 315 -9.06 29.04 18.07
CA SER A 315 -9.42 28.46 19.36
C SER A 315 -9.12 29.40 20.53
N ALA A 316 -8.00 30.12 20.48
CA ALA A 316 -7.62 31.10 21.50
C ALA A 316 -8.53 32.35 21.47
N GLU A 317 -8.89 32.83 20.27
CA GLU A 317 -9.82 33.96 20.09
C GLU A 317 -11.25 33.59 20.53
N GLY A 318 -11.72 32.37 20.22
CA GLY A 318 -13.03 31.87 20.63
C GLY A 318 -13.20 31.72 22.15
N MET A 319 -12.13 31.42 22.88
CA MET A 319 -12.16 31.40 24.36
C MET A 319 -12.16 32.81 24.97
N GLY A 320 -11.65 33.82 24.27
CA GLY A 320 -11.63 35.21 24.71
C GLY A 320 -12.99 35.92 24.66
N TYR A 321 -13.96 35.39 23.89
CA TYR A 321 -15.32 35.92 23.81
C TYR A 321 -16.30 35.31 24.84
N VAL A 322 -15.84 34.36 25.66
CA VAL A 322 -16.67 33.66 26.67
C VAL A 322 -16.35 34.14 28.10
N GLN A 323 -15.54 35.19 28.26
CA GLN A 323 -15.29 35.90 29.54
C GLN A 323 -15.94 37.28 29.53
#